data_AF-A0A6L8A256-F1
#
_entry.id   AF-A0A6L8A256-F1
#
_cell.length_a   1.000
_cell.length_b   1.000
_cell.length_c   1.000
_cell.angle_alpha   90.00
_cell.angle_beta   90.00
_cell.angle_gamma   90.00
#
_symmetry.space_group_name_H-M   'P 1'
#
loop_
_entity.id
_entity.type
_entity.pdbx_description
1 polymer ?
#
loop_
_entity_poly.entity_id
_entity_poly.type
_entity_poly.pdbx_seq_one_letter_code
_entity_poly.pdbx_strand_id
1 'polypeptide(L)'
;MGGGEEASEELDKRHCRFDDHIALFDKSRIYRSLLAFKQRQKMHNLEFHAGFVDKLIGNNDWYELLAPPAAVRLRSMADVRTQENRFIDLACKLIEANWKNGVWSWEKANKEIEELQPGNASLIKEYTVAVESEFLKVSEGRQADWRTLVDDIDDLCEKMEPHKLASLGLEILTPSRHAYVPVIYRHDNSPVTVKPLPLNKGEKQTVEQLTALIGKPPITDFELYLLRNVSRSGTGFYGKDAYYPDFICWLIGKDETHMIFLDPKGLVHGDNQAKIELHKSIKDIEQHLDRPEMRLHSYILSVSEDVQANDEEGVYRLEANGNALKQVLEDVLSK
;
A
#
# COMPACT_ATOMS: atom_id res chain seq x y z
N MET A 1 -12.00 -3.03 -52.42
CA MET A 1 -10.72 -2.31 -52.20
C MET A 1 -11.06 -0.85 -52.00
N GLY A 2 -10.61 -0.30 -50.88
CA GLY A 2 -10.97 1.04 -50.41
C GLY A 2 -10.76 1.12 -48.90
N GLY A 3 -9.61 0.63 -48.45
CA GLY A 3 -9.07 1.03 -47.15
C GLY A 3 -8.55 2.44 -47.31
N GLY A 4 -8.85 3.28 -46.34
CA GLY A 4 -8.48 4.69 -46.33
C GLY A 4 -8.63 5.23 -44.92
N GLU A 5 -7.67 4.83 -44.08
CA GLU A 5 -7.08 5.62 -43.01
C GLU A 5 -8.06 6.29 -42.02
N GLU A 6 -8.53 5.50 -41.06
CA GLU A 6 -8.64 6.02 -39.69
C GLU A 6 -7.21 6.31 -39.20
N ALA A 7 -6.69 7.48 -39.60
CA ALA A 7 -5.51 8.06 -39.02
C ALA A 7 -5.82 8.34 -37.55
N SER A 8 -5.36 7.43 -36.70
CA SER A 8 -5.03 7.71 -35.31
C SER A 8 -3.94 8.77 -35.30
N GLU A 9 -4.32 10.04 -35.50
CA GLU A 9 -3.50 11.16 -35.08
C GLU A 9 -3.38 11.07 -33.55
N GLU A 10 -2.33 10.40 -33.09
CA GLU A 10 -1.70 10.77 -31.83
C GLU A 10 -1.49 12.28 -31.87
N LEU A 11 -2.37 13.01 -31.18
CA LEU A 11 -2.30 14.46 -31.04
C LEU A 11 -0.85 14.83 -30.64
N ASP A 12 -0.10 15.45 -31.55
CA ASP A 12 1.27 15.93 -31.35
C ASP A 12 1.30 16.89 -30.14
N LYS A 13 1.55 16.34 -28.96
CA LYS A 13 1.62 17.07 -27.69
C LYS A 13 2.97 17.76 -27.63
N ARG A 14 2.96 19.08 -27.42
CA ARG A 14 4.17 19.88 -27.28
C ARG A 14 4.20 20.54 -25.91
N HIS A 15 5.40 20.85 -25.44
CA HIS A 15 5.57 21.69 -24.26
C HIS A 15 4.95 23.06 -24.54
N CYS A 16 3.99 23.43 -23.72
CA CYS A 16 3.24 24.67 -23.79
C CYS A 16 3.43 25.44 -22.47
N ARG A 17 3.11 26.75 -22.48
CA ARG A 17 3.14 27.60 -21.29
C ARG A 17 1.91 28.50 -21.24
N PHE A 18 1.58 29.01 -20.05
CA PHE A 18 0.48 29.97 -19.85
C PHE A 18 0.90 31.43 -20.14
N ASP A 19 2.17 31.67 -20.47
CA ASP A 19 2.85 32.96 -20.45
C ASP A 19 2.12 34.08 -21.22
N ASP A 20 1.46 33.76 -22.33
CA ASP A 20 0.75 34.76 -23.15
C ASP A 20 -0.55 35.28 -22.52
N HIS A 21 -1.07 34.64 -21.47
CA HIS A 21 -2.41 34.92 -20.95
C HIS A 21 -2.61 34.73 -19.47
N ILE A 22 -1.59 34.29 -18.74
CA ILE A 22 -1.63 34.22 -17.28
C ILE A 22 -1.92 35.61 -16.65
N ALA A 23 -1.55 36.69 -17.36
CA ALA A 23 -1.89 38.07 -17.02
C ALA A 23 -3.40 38.36 -17.03
N LEU A 24 -4.19 37.57 -17.76
CA LEU A 24 -5.65 37.70 -17.83
C LEU A 24 -6.37 36.91 -16.74
N PHE A 25 -5.64 36.11 -15.94
CA PHE A 25 -6.26 35.33 -14.88
C PHE A 25 -6.70 36.19 -13.68
N ASP A 26 -7.87 35.87 -13.16
CA ASP A 26 -8.45 36.45 -11.97
C ASP A 26 -7.78 35.84 -10.73
N LYS A 27 -6.79 36.57 -10.19
CA LYS A 27 -6.06 36.20 -8.96
C LYS A 27 -6.99 35.95 -7.78
N SER A 28 -8.10 36.69 -7.67
CA SER A 28 -9.07 36.53 -6.58
C SER A 28 -9.88 35.25 -6.74
N ARG A 29 -10.19 34.85 -7.98
CA ARG A 29 -10.81 33.54 -8.24
C ARG A 29 -9.84 32.41 -7.96
N ILE A 30 -8.59 32.48 -8.43
CA ILE A 30 -7.56 31.47 -8.15
C ILE A 30 -7.45 31.28 -6.63
N TYR A 31 -7.23 32.36 -5.88
CA TYR A 31 -7.10 32.29 -4.42
C TYR A 31 -8.31 31.61 -3.75
N ARG A 32 -9.53 32.01 -4.11
CA ARG A 32 -10.77 31.41 -3.56
C ARG A 32 -10.90 29.93 -3.92
N SER A 33 -10.54 29.53 -5.13
CA SER A 33 -10.55 28.14 -5.57
C SER A 33 -9.56 27.28 -4.76
N LEU A 34 -8.34 27.80 -4.51
CA LEU A 34 -7.34 27.11 -3.70
C LEU A 34 -7.77 27.01 -2.23
N LEU A 35 -8.41 28.05 -1.68
CA LEU A 35 -8.97 28.02 -0.33
C LEU A 35 -10.11 26.98 -0.21
N ALA A 36 -11.01 26.93 -1.20
CA ALA A 36 -12.07 25.92 -1.25
C ALA A 36 -11.50 24.50 -1.38
N PHE A 37 -10.44 24.30 -2.16
CA PHE A 37 -9.72 23.02 -2.25
C PHE A 37 -9.15 22.61 -0.88
N LYS A 38 -8.41 23.50 -0.21
CA LYS A 38 -7.87 23.29 1.15
C LYS A 38 -8.96 22.84 2.13
N GLN A 39 -10.12 23.50 2.12
CA GLN A 39 -11.24 23.16 3.01
C GLN A 39 -11.84 21.79 2.70
N ARG A 40 -12.07 21.47 1.42
CA ARG A 40 -12.60 20.15 1.00
C ARG A 40 -11.66 19.01 1.40
N GLN A 41 -10.35 19.24 1.30
CA GLN A 41 -9.32 18.27 1.69
C GLN A 41 -8.98 18.29 3.19
N LYS A 42 -9.66 19.12 3.99
CA LYS A 42 -9.43 19.24 5.45
C LYS A 42 -7.98 19.54 5.84
N MET A 43 -7.25 20.27 4.99
CA MET A 43 -5.84 20.65 5.22
C MET A 43 -5.75 21.81 6.24
N HIS A 44 -6.24 21.62 7.46
CA HIS A 44 -6.40 22.70 8.45
C HIS A 44 -5.07 23.34 8.89
N ASN A 45 -3.99 22.57 8.84
CA ASN A 45 -2.61 22.98 9.17
C ASN A 45 -1.87 23.70 8.04
N LEU A 46 -2.47 23.91 6.86
CA LEU A 46 -1.86 24.64 5.75
C LEU A 46 -2.26 26.12 5.76
N GLU A 47 -1.32 27.04 5.63
CA GLU A 47 -1.59 28.47 5.51
C GLU A 47 -1.15 29.03 4.15
N PHE A 48 -1.98 29.89 3.54
CA PHE A 48 -1.63 30.60 2.31
C PHE A 48 -1.18 32.02 2.62
N HIS A 49 0.07 32.34 2.29
CA HIS A 49 0.56 33.71 2.35
C HIS A 49 -0.19 34.59 1.32
N ALA A 50 -0.41 35.88 1.64
CA ALA A 50 -1.18 36.81 0.81
C ALA A 50 -0.67 36.91 -0.64
N GLY A 51 0.66 36.86 -0.84
CA GLY A 51 1.30 36.88 -2.16
C GLY A 51 1.48 35.50 -2.82
N PHE A 52 0.84 34.43 -2.33
CA PHE A 52 1.05 33.08 -2.87
C PHE A 52 0.62 32.96 -4.33
N VAL A 53 -0.53 33.53 -4.70
CA VAL A 53 -1.00 33.53 -6.09
C VAL A 53 -0.08 34.34 -7.00
N ASP A 54 0.47 35.45 -6.52
CA ASP A 54 1.46 36.22 -7.27
C ASP A 54 2.73 35.42 -7.53
N LYS A 55 3.19 34.63 -6.55
CA LYS A 55 4.34 33.72 -6.72
C LYS A 55 4.04 32.60 -7.72
N LEU A 56 2.84 32.00 -7.67
CA LEU A 56 2.45 30.96 -8.62
C LEU A 56 2.38 31.48 -10.06
N ILE A 57 1.90 32.70 -10.25
CA ILE A 57 1.80 33.33 -11.57
C ILE A 57 3.16 33.83 -12.08
N GLY A 58 4.01 34.31 -11.18
CA GLY A 58 5.32 34.86 -11.52
C GLY A 58 6.42 33.81 -11.74
N ASN A 59 6.13 32.52 -11.57
CA ASN A 59 7.10 31.44 -11.70
C ASN A 59 6.48 30.27 -12.49
N ASN A 60 7.24 29.74 -13.46
CA ASN A 60 6.82 28.63 -14.32
C ASN A 60 7.56 27.32 -14.03
N ASP A 61 8.52 27.31 -13.10
CA ASP A 61 9.39 26.16 -12.84
C ASP A 61 8.68 25.05 -12.06
N TRP A 62 7.48 25.30 -11.53
CA TRP A 62 6.73 24.36 -10.70
C TRP A 62 5.77 23.46 -11.49
N TYR A 63 5.64 23.65 -12.81
CA TYR A 63 4.80 22.82 -13.65
C TYR A 63 5.38 22.61 -15.05
N GLU A 64 4.93 21.55 -15.70
CA GLU A 64 5.15 21.29 -17.12
C GLU A 64 3.80 21.00 -17.79
N LEU A 65 3.49 21.69 -18.88
CA LEU A 65 2.23 21.54 -19.60
C LEU A 65 2.46 20.89 -20.96
N LEU A 66 2.06 19.63 -21.10
CA LEU A 66 2.06 18.90 -22.36
C LEU A 66 0.67 18.92 -22.98
N ALA A 67 0.50 19.69 -24.05
CA ALA A 67 -0.80 19.85 -24.71
C ALA A 67 -0.63 20.04 -26.22
N PRO A 68 -1.65 19.68 -27.02
CA PRO A 68 -1.69 20.07 -28.42
C PRO A 68 -1.76 21.61 -28.52
N PRO A 69 -1.03 22.27 -29.41
CA PRO A 69 -1.03 23.74 -29.51
C PRO A 69 -2.44 24.34 -29.68
N ALA A 70 -3.34 23.63 -30.36
CA ALA A 70 -4.73 24.03 -30.53
C ALA A 70 -5.50 24.13 -29.19
N ALA A 71 -5.14 23.33 -28.19
CA ALA A 71 -5.81 23.26 -26.89
C ALA A 71 -5.43 24.40 -25.95
N VAL A 72 -4.38 25.18 -26.25
CA VAL A 72 -3.90 26.31 -25.45
C VAL A 72 -4.20 27.66 -26.15
N ARG A 73 -4.64 27.62 -27.41
CA ARG A 73 -4.97 28.81 -28.19
C ARG A 73 -6.22 29.51 -27.64
N LEU A 74 -6.11 30.82 -27.44
CA LEU A 74 -7.21 31.66 -26.97
C LEU A 74 -7.94 32.26 -28.16
N ARG A 75 -9.25 32.01 -28.26
CA ARG A 75 -10.14 32.57 -29.27
C ARG A 75 -11.28 33.37 -28.63
N SER A 76 -11.48 33.23 -27.33
CA SER A 76 -12.57 33.81 -26.56
C SER A 76 -12.23 33.97 -25.08
N MET A 77 -13.03 34.73 -24.34
CA MET A 77 -12.96 34.81 -22.87
C MET A 77 -13.29 33.48 -22.19
N ALA A 78 -14.05 32.59 -22.85
CA ALA A 78 -14.30 31.25 -22.35
C ALA A 78 -13.02 30.39 -22.35
N ASP A 79 -12.14 30.60 -23.33
CA ASP A 79 -10.85 29.92 -23.39
C ASP A 79 -9.93 30.37 -22.25
N VAL A 80 -9.94 31.67 -21.91
CA VAL A 80 -9.20 32.20 -20.74
C VAL A 80 -9.66 31.51 -19.46
N ARG A 81 -10.98 31.39 -19.24
CA ARG A 81 -11.53 30.67 -18.08
C ARG A 81 -11.14 29.19 -18.08
N THR A 82 -11.03 28.57 -19.26
CA THR A 82 -10.62 27.16 -19.39
C THR A 82 -9.16 26.98 -19.00
N GLN A 83 -8.25 27.85 -19.47
CA GLN A 83 -6.84 27.78 -19.07
C GLN A 83 -6.66 28.14 -17.58
N GLU A 84 -7.43 29.09 -17.06
CA GLU A 84 -7.42 29.41 -15.63
C GLU A 84 -7.84 28.21 -14.76
N ASN A 85 -8.83 27.42 -15.20
CA ASN A 85 -9.20 26.18 -14.50
C ASN A 85 -8.05 25.17 -14.52
N ARG A 86 -7.37 24.99 -15.65
CA ARG A 86 -6.21 24.09 -15.75
C ARG A 86 -5.08 24.54 -14.83
N PHE A 87 -4.82 25.85 -14.77
CA PHE A 87 -3.85 26.44 -13.86
C PHE A 87 -4.22 26.19 -12.39
N ILE A 88 -5.49 26.37 -12.03
CA ILE A 88 -6.01 26.06 -10.69
C ILE A 88 -5.81 24.57 -10.37
N ASP A 89 -6.10 23.66 -11.30
CA ASP A 89 -5.92 22.22 -11.10
C ASP A 89 -4.46 21.86 -10.87
N LEU A 90 -3.53 22.44 -11.65
CA LEU A 90 -2.09 22.27 -11.45
C LEU A 90 -1.65 22.80 -10.08
N ALA A 91 -2.10 24.00 -9.69
CA ALA A 91 -1.79 24.58 -8.40
C ALA A 91 -2.34 23.73 -7.23
N CYS A 92 -3.54 23.15 -7.37
CA CYS A 92 -4.09 22.22 -6.38
C CYS A 92 -3.19 20.98 -6.23
N LYS A 93 -2.72 20.39 -7.33
CA LYS A 93 -1.79 19.25 -7.31
C LYS A 93 -0.47 19.60 -6.64
N LEU A 94 0.10 20.78 -6.92
CA LEU A 94 1.32 21.26 -6.27
C LEU A 94 1.12 21.40 -4.76
N ILE A 95 0.02 22.02 -4.33
CA ILE A 95 -0.31 22.19 -2.91
C ILE A 95 -0.45 20.83 -2.23
N GLU A 96 -1.20 19.92 -2.84
CA GLU A 96 -1.43 18.58 -2.29
C GLU A 96 -0.12 17.81 -2.13
N ALA A 97 0.74 17.82 -3.14
CA ALA A 97 2.05 17.17 -3.10
C ALA A 97 2.94 17.75 -1.98
N ASN A 98 3.05 19.07 -1.88
CA ASN A 98 3.85 19.70 -0.82
C ASN A 98 3.29 19.45 0.58
N TRP A 99 1.96 19.48 0.72
CA TRP A 99 1.31 19.20 2.00
C TRP A 99 1.53 17.75 2.44
N LYS A 100 1.35 16.77 1.53
CA LYS A 100 1.65 15.36 1.79
C LYS A 100 3.12 15.16 2.20
N ASN A 101 4.06 15.80 1.50
CA ASN A 101 5.48 15.74 1.84
C ASN A 101 5.77 16.30 3.25
N GLY A 102 5.10 17.40 3.63
CA GLY A 102 5.23 17.99 4.96
C GLY A 102 4.67 17.10 6.06
N VAL A 103 3.46 16.55 5.86
CA VAL A 103 2.86 15.55 6.77
C VAL A 103 3.79 14.35 6.91
N TRP A 104 4.31 13.83 5.81
CA TRP A 104 5.23 12.71 5.84
C TRP A 104 6.52 12.99 6.60
N SER A 105 7.14 14.15 6.36
CA SER A 105 8.37 14.54 7.04
C SER A 105 8.15 14.65 8.55
N TRP A 106 7.00 15.21 8.96
CA TRP A 106 6.60 15.25 10.35
C TRP A 106 6.38 13.84 10.90
N GLU A 107 5.61 12.99 10.21
CA GLU A 107 5.37 11.63 10.66
C GLU A 107 6.66 10.82 10.81
N LYS A 108 7.60 10.89 9.86
CA LYS A 108 8.90 10.19 9.95
C LYS A 108 9.67 10.56 11.22
N ALA A 109 9.69 11.84 11.56
CA ALA A 109 10.40 12.36 12.72
C ALA A 109 9.69 12.09 14.06
N ASN A 110 8.39 11.75 14.02
CA ASN A 110 7.55 11.56 15.20
C ASN A 110 6.93 10.15 15.21
N LYS A 111 7.56 9.16 14.56
CA LYS A 111 7.12 7.77 14.68
C LYS A 111 7.55 7.23 16.03
N GLU A 112 6.63 6.56 16.69
CA GLU A 112 6.87 5.92 17.98
C GLU A 112 6.54 4.43 17.89
N ILE A 113 7.15 3.65 18.78
CA ILE A 113 6.84 2.24 18.95
C ILE A 113 6.01 2.11 20.21
N GLU A 114 4.78 1.66 20.01
CA GLU A 114 3.84 1.37 21.07
C GLU A 114 3.73 -0.14 21.30
N GLU A 115 3.58 -0.52 22.57
CA GLU A 115 3.30 -1.89 22.94
C GLU A 115 1.85 -2.27 22.54
N LEU A 116 1.70 -3.44 21.94
CA LEU A 116 0.40 -3.93 21.49
C LEU A 116 -0.43 -4.42 22.69
N GLN A 117 -1.40 -3.62 23.11
CA GLN A 117 -2.29 -3.94 24.23
C GLN A 117 -3.53 -4.74 23.79
N PRO A 118 -4.06 -5.63 24.66
CA PRO A 118 -5.35 -6.28 24.44
C PRO A 118 -6.46 -5.24 24.21
N GLY A 119 -7.15 -5.31 23.07
CA GLY A 119 -8.24 -4.41 22.71
C GLY A 119 -7.90 -3.29 21.74
N ASN A 120 -6.61 -3.14 21.38
CA ASN A 120 -6.17 -2.20 20.34
C ASN A 120 -7.04 -2.29 19.08
N ALA A 121 -7.43 -1.15 18.53
CA ALA A 121 -8.35 -1.08 17.38
C ALA A 121 -7.79 -1.75 16.12
N SER A 122 -6.47 -1.84 16.01
CA SER A 122 -5.77 -2.52 14.92
C SER A 122 -5.93 -4.04 14.97
N LEU A 123 -6.34 -4.60 16.12
CA LEU A 123 -6.42 -6.05 16.30
C LEU A 123 -7.68 -6.66 15.64
N ILE A 124 -7.52 -7.82 15.01
CA ILE A 124 -8.65 -8.63 14.54
C ILE A 124 -9.38 -9.20 15.76
N LYS A 125 -10.64 -8.79 15.94
CA LYS A 125 -11.49 -9.22 17.05
C LYS A 125 -12.38 -10.39 16.68
N GLU A 126 -12.85 -10.42 15.44
CA GLU A 126 -13.74 -11.44 14.91
C GLU A 126 -13.54 -11.62 13.41
N TYR A 127 -13.88 -12.82 12.92
CA TYR A 127 -14.02 -13.12 11.50
C TYR A 127 -15.50 -13.28 11.16
N THR A 128 -15.95 -12.58 10.12
CA THR A 128 -17.27 -12.80 9.52
C THR A 128 -17.10 -13.59 8.23
N VAL A 129 -17.71 -14.76 8.15
CA VAL A 129 -17.79 -15.57 6.93
C VAL A 129 -19.21 -15.47 6.39
N ALA A 130 -19.35 -14.97 5.16
CA ALA A 130 -20.61 -14.87 4.45
C ALA A 130 -20.64 -15.83 3.26
N VAL A 131 -21.65 -16.70 3.23
CA VAL A 131 -21.88 -17.67 2.17
C VAL A 131 -22.91 -17.09 1.19
N GLU A 132 -22.62 -17.14 -0.11
CA GLU A 132 -23.56 -16.65 -1.12
C GLU A 132 -24.81 -17.55 -1.19
N SER A 133 -25.99 -16.93 -1.26
CA SER A 133 -27.27 -17.67 -1.24
C SER A 133 -27.47 -18.61 -2.44
N GLU A 134 -26.77 -18.37 -3.53
CA GLU A 134 -26.76 -19.21 -4.74
C GLU A 134 -25.98 -20.51 -4.50
N PHE A 135 -24.97 -20.48 -3.61
CA PHE A 135 -24.28 -21.67 -3.14
C PHE A 135 -25.17 -22.54 -2.25
N LEU A 136 -26.14 -21.92 -1.55
CA LEU A 136 -27.15 -22.61 -0.72
C LEU A 136 -28.32 -23.16 -1.55
N LYS A 137 -28.55 -22.67 -2.77
CA LYS A 137 -29.60 -23.15 -3.67
C LYS A 137 -29.07 -24.31 -4.51
N VAL A 138 -29.20 -25.52 -3.99
CA VAL A 138 -28.96 -26.72 -4.80
C VAL A 138 -30.14 -27.68 -4.79
N SER A 139 -30.64 -27.91 -6.00
CA SER A 139 -31.47 -29.02 -6.46
C SER A 139 -30.91 -30.40 -6.09
N GLU A 140 -31.67 -31.15 -5.29
CA GLU A 140 -31.76 -32.61 -5.03
C GLU A 140 -30.52 -33.57 -5.08
N GLY A 141 -29.37 -33.20 -5.66
CA GLY A 141 -28.17 -34.06 -5.77
C GLY A 141 -26.99 -33.70 -4.85
N ARG A 142 -27.05 -32.60 -4.08
CA ARG A 142 -25.96 -32.11 -3.20
C ARG A 142 -26.29 -32.12 -1.69
N GLN A 143 -27.14 -33.03 -1.22
CA GLN A 143 -27.35 -33.22 0.23
C GLN A 143 -26.07 -33.62 0.98
N ALA A 144 -25.05 -34.16 0.30
CA ALA A 144 -23.73 -34.39 0.88
C ALA A 144 -22.94 -33.09 1.10
N ASP A 145 -23.08 -32.11 0.21
CA ASP A 145 -22.35 -30.84 0.29
C ASP A 145 -22.92 -29.93 1.40
N TRP A 146 -24.23 -29.98 1.67
CA TRP A 146 -24.82 -29.16 2.75
C TRP A 146 -24.38 -29.62 4.14
N ARG A 147 -24.30 -30.94 4.38
CA ARG A 147 -23.83 -31.48 5.66
C ARG A 147 -22.36 -31.16 5.86
N THR A 148 -21.55 -31.39 4.82
CA THR A 148 -20.12 -31.02 4.83
C THR A 148 -19.91 -29.52 5.08
N LEU A 149 -20.78 -28.67 4.53
CA LEU A 149 -20.76 -27.22 4.78
C LEU A 149 -21.06 -26.88 6.24
N VAL A 150 -22.06 -27.53 6.85
CA VAL A 150 -22.37 -27.33 8.27
C VAL A 150 -21.23 -27.84 9.14
N ASP A 151 -20.72 -29.03 8.87
CA ASP A 151 -19.58 -29.60 9.60
C ASP A 151 -18.36 -28.68 9.50
N ASP A 152 -18.07 -28.10 8.32
CA ASP A 152 -16.99 -27.12 8.13
C ASP A 152 -17.24 -25.80 8.90
N ILE A 153 -18.49 -25.35 9.03
CA ILE A 153 -18.84 -24.16 9.83
C ILE A 153 -18.69 -24.43 11.33
N ASP A 154 -19.13 -25.61 11.78
CA ASP A 154 -18.99 -26.04 13.18
C ASP A 154 -17.50 -26.21 13.53
N ASP A 155 -16.71 -26.81 12.64
CA ASP A 155 -15.26 -26.94 12.77
C ASP A 155 -14.55 -25.58 12.91
N LEU A 156 -14.97 -24.57 12.13
CA LEU A 156 -14.45 -23.20 12.26
C LEU A 156 -14.71 -22.62 13.66
N CYS A 157 -15.81 -23.00 14.30
CA CYS A 157 -16.21 -22.50 15.63
C CYS A 157 -15.52 -23.26 16.77
N GLU A 158 -15.22 -24.54 16.58
CA GLU A 158 -14.72 -25.42 17.64
C GLU A 158 -13.21 -25.64 17.62
N LYS A 159 -12.57 -25.64 16.44
CA LYS A 159 -11.16 -26.05 16.28
C LYS A 159 -10.24 -24.86 16.01
N MET A 160 -9.39 -24.55 16.99
CA MET A 160 -8.30 -23.58 16.86
C MET A 160 -6.99 -24.22 16.35
N GLU A 161 -7.05 -25.41 15.75
CA GLU A 161 -5.89 -26.09 15.15
C GLU A 161 -5.82 -25.85 13.65
N PRO A 162 -4.65 -26.04 12.99
CA PRO A 162 -4.57 -25.92 11.54
C PRO A 162 -5.47 -26.96 10.86
N HIS A 163 -6.42 -26.50 10.06
CA HIS A 163 -7.35 -27.38 9.35
C HIS A 163 -7.85 -26.75 8.05
N LYS A 164 -8.31 -27.60 7.13
CA LYS A 164 -8.82 -27.19 5.82
C LYS A 164 -10.34 -27.40 5.79
N LEU A 165 -11.04 -26.36 5.38
CA LEU A 165 -12.49 -26.33 5.20
C LEU A 165 -12.77 -26.40 3.70
N ALA A 166 -12.80 -27.63 3.17
CA ALA A 166 -12.78 -27.88 1.74
C ALA A 166 -14.01 -27.32 1.02
N SER A 167 -15.20 -27.41 1.64
CA SER A 167 -16.44 -26.92 1.04
C SER A 167 -16.50 -25.39 0.97
N LEU A 168 -15.85 -24.74 1.94
CA LEU A 168 -15.72 -23.28 2.02
C LEU A 168 -14.53 -22.76 1.22
N GLY A 169 -13.62 -23.62 0.78
CA GLY A 169 -12.36 -23.21 0.16
C GLY A 169 -11.52 -22.34 1.09
N LEU A 170 -11.52 -22.64 2.39
CA LEU A 170 -10.76 -21.94 3.42
C LEU A 170 -9.74 -22.86 4.07
N GLU A 171 -8.68 -22.26 4.61
CA GLU A 171 -7.70 -22.94 5.45
C GLU A 171 -7.40 -22.08 6.66
N ILE A 172 -7.49 -22.71 7.83
CA ILE A 172 -7.20 -22.11 9.12
C ILE A 172 -5.75 -22.42 9.44
N LEU A 173 -4.96 -21.36 9.64
CA LEU A 173 -3.57 -21.43 10.03
C LEU A 173 -3.44 -20.92 11.46
N THR A 174 -2.69 -21.64 12.29
CA THR A 174 -2.38 -21.21 13.66
C THR A 174 -0.88 -21.10 13.90
N PRO A 175 -0.21 -20.16 13.19
CA PRO A 175 1.22 -19.95 13.34
C PRO A 175 1.56 -19.57 14.79
N SER A 176 2.54 -20.26 15.37
CA SER A 176 3.11 -19.88 16.66
C SER A 176 3.74 -18.49 16.57
N ARG A 177 3.67 -17.70 17.65
CA ARG A 177 4.28 -16.36 17.74
C ARG A 177 3.75 -15.37 16.68
N HIS A 178 2.49 -15.53 16.27
CA HIS A 178 1.77 -14.52 15.47
C HIS A 178 0.80 -13.74 16.37
N ALA A 179 0.71 -12.42 16.18
CA ALA A 179 -0.17 -11.57 16.98
C ALA A 179 -1.66 -11.85 16.76
N TYR A 180 -2.01 -12.52 15.66
CA TYR A 180 -3.35 -13.00 15.34
C TYR A 180 -3.36 -14.50 15.20
N VAL A 181 -4.16 -15.19 16.01
CA VAL A 181 -4.44 -16.61 15.83
C VAL A 181 -5.94 -16.81 16.06
N PRO A 182 -6.66 -17.45 15.12
CA PRO A 182 -6.18 -18.03 13.87
C PRO A 182 -5.98 -16.98 12.77
N VAL A 183 -5.33 -17.37 11.67
CA VAL A 183 -5.28 -16.61 10.42
C VAL A 183 -5.92 -17.44 9.32
N ILE A 184 -6.83 -16.83 8.55
CA ILE A 184 -7.60 -17.52 7.51
C ILE A 184 -6.96 -17.28 6.14
N TYR A 185 -6.64 -18.34 5.41
CA TYR A 185 -6.35 -18.31 3.98
C TYR A 185 -7.60 -18.66 3.17
N ARG A 186 -7.81 -17.95 2.06
CA ARG A 186 -8.93 -18.19 1.15
C ARG A 186 -8.40 -18.55 -0.24
N HIS A 187 -8.85 -19.69 -0.76
CA HIS A 187 -8.58 -20.08 -2.14
C HIS A 187 -9.30 -19.14 -3.12
N ASP A 188 -8.70 -18.89 -4.30
CA ASP A 188 -9.24 -17.93 -5.28
C ASP A 188 -10.68 -18.24 -5.71
N ASN A 189 -11.03 -19.54 -5.81
CA ASN A 189 -12.37 -20.02 -6.18
C ASN A 189 -13.30 -20.27 -4.98
N SER A 190 -12.96 -19.74 -3.80
CA SER A 190 -13.79 -19.91 -2.61
C SER A 190 -15.17 -19.28 -2.80
N PRO A 191 -16.26 -19.99 -2.46
CA PRO A 191 -17.64 -19.50 -2.59
C PRO A 191 -18.05 -18.55 -1.46
N VAL A 192 -17.12 -18.18 -0.57
CA VAL A 192 -17.41 -17.34 0.59
C VAL A 192 -16.63 -16.04 0.58
N THR A 193 -17.25 -15.03 1.18
CA THR A 193 -16.60 -13.77 1.53
C THR A 193 -16.20 -13.78 2.99
N VAL A 194 -14.95 -13.45 3.28
CA VAL A 194 -14.42 -13.38 4.66
C VAL A 194 -14.02 -11.95 4.98
N LYS A 195 -14.39 -11.47 6.17
CA LYS A 195 -13.96 -10.19 6.74
C LYS A 195 -13.33 -10.42 8.13
N PRO A 196 -12.21 -9.77 8.47
CA PRO A 196 -11.34 -8.99 7.59
C PRO A 196 -10.76 -9.83 6.43
N LEU A 197 -10.18 -9.14 5.43
CA LEU A 197 -9.68 -9.79 4.21
C LEU A 197 -8.76 -10.97 4.57
N PRO A 198 -9.02 -12.20 4.09
CA PRO A 198 -8.19 -13.37 4.38
C PRO A 198 -6.82 -13.26 3.70
N LEU A 199 -5.91 -14.17 4.02
CA LEU A 199 -4.62 -14.27 3.35
C LEU A 199 -4.81 -14.64 1.87
N ASN A 200 -3.98 -14.07 1.01
CA ASN A 200 -3.77 -14.57 -0.34
C ASN A 200 -2.64 -15.63 -0.35
N LYS A 201 -2.35 -16.19 -1.53
CA LYS A 201 -1.34 -17.26 -1.68
C LYS A 201 0.07 -16.83 -1.22
N GLY A 202 0.54 -15.65 -1.62
CA GLY A 202 1.86 -15.14 -1.24
C GLY A 202 1.96 -14.82 0.26
N GLU A 203 0.89 -14.24 0.84
CA GLU A 203 0.80 -13.99 2.27
C GLU A 203 0.80 -15.30 3.07
N LYS A 204 0.06 -16.32 2.63
CA LYS A 204 0.09 -17.67 3.21
C LYS A 204 1.50 -18.26 3.19
N GLN A 205 2.16 -18.24 2.03
CA GLN A 205 3.52 -18.76 1.88
C GLN A 205 4.50 -18.04 2.81
N THR A 206 4.35 -16.73 2.98
CA THR A 206 5.17 -15.92 3.90
C THR A 206 5.00 -16.37 5.34
N VAL A 207 3.76 -16.55 5.80
CA VAL A 207 3.46 -17.03 7.16
C VAL A 207 4.03 -18.42 7.39
N GLU A 208 3.82 -19.36 6.45
CA GLU A 208 4.31 -20.73 6.56
C GLU A 208 5.84 -20.80 6.59
N GLN A 209 6.52 -20.08 5.70
CA GLN A 209 7.99 -20.07 5.63
C GLN A 209 8.62 -19.44 6.88
N LEU A 210 8.10 -18.31 7.38
CA LEU A 210 8.62 -17.70 8.61
C LEU A 210 8.40 -18.61 9.82
N THR A 211 7.20 -19.20 9.94
CA THR A 211 6.90 -20.15 11.02
C THR A 211 7.83 -21.36 10.98
N ALA A 212 8.17 -21.85 9.79
CA ALA A 212 9.08 -22.97 9.62
C ALA A 212 10.54 -22.66 9.99
N LEU A 213 10.94 -21.39 10.02
CA LEU A 213 12.29 -20.93 10.38
C LEU A 213 12.48 -20.69 11.89
N ILE A 214 11.41 -20.67 12.69
CA ILE A 214 11.49 -20.47 14.14
C ILE A 214 12.42 -21.53 14.76
N GLY A 215 13.42 -21.06 15.52
CA GLY A 215 14.40 -21.92 16.19
C GLY A 215 15.40 -22.60 15.24
N LYS A 216 15.53 -22.13 14.00
CA LYS A 216 16.47 -22.65 13.00
C LYS A 216 17.36 -21.54 12.44
N PRO A 217 18.53 -21.89 11.88
CA PRO A 217 19.38 -20.90 11.22
C PRO A 217 18.64 -20.17 10.08
N PRO A 218 18.87 -18.86 9.89
CA PRO A 218 19.89 -18.05 10.55
C PRO A 218 19.46 -17.43 11.90
N ILE A 219 18.20 -17.63 12.33
CA ILE A 219 17.60 -16.93 13.48
C ILE A 219 17.62 -17.75 14.78
N THR A 220 18.61 -18.62 14.99
CA THR A 220 18.67 -19.48 16.19
C THR A 220 18.71 -18.69 17.49
N ASP A 221 19.32 -17.51 17.47
CA ASP A 221 19.52 -16.64 18.62
C ASP A 221 18.43 -15.55 18.76
N PHE A 222 17.38 -15.62 17.93
CA PHE A 222 16.32 -14.63 17.86
C PHE A 222 14.94 -15.25 18.09
N GLU A 223 14.09 -14.52 18.80
CA GLU A 223 12.67 -14.81 18.84
C GLU A 223 11.96 -14.09 17.68
N LEU A 224 11.24 -14.85 16.85
CA LEU A 224 10.46 -14.31 15.76
C LEU A 224 9.00 -14.07 16.19
N TYR A 225 8.50 -12.86 15.98
CA TYR A 225 7.09 -12.51 16.13
C TYR A 225 6.55 -11.88 14.84
N LEU A 226 5.38 -12.33 14.38
CA LEU A 226 4.79 -11.86 13.14
C LEU A 226 3.45 -11.15 13.41
N LEU A 227 3.30 -9.97 12.81
CA LEU A 227 2.09 -9.16 12.88
C LEU A 227 1.60 -8.84 11.46
N ARG A 228 0.33 -9.11 11.17
CA ARG A 228 -0.29 -8.72 9.89
C ARG A 228 -0.87 -7.30 9.98
N ASN A 229 -0.59 -6.45 9.00
CA ASN A 229 -1.05 -5.06 8.97
C ASN A 229 -2.47 -4.92 8.38
N VAL A 230 -3.47 -5.54 9.00
CA VAL A 230 -4.83 -5.62 8.45
C VAL A 230 -5.56 -4.28 8.50
N SER A 231 -5.43 -3.55 9.60
CA SER A 231 -6.15 -2.30 9.81
C SER A 231 -5.61 -1.15 8.97
N ARG A 232 -4.38 -1.29 8.44
CA ARG A 232 -3.63 -0.20 7.80
C ARG A 232 -3.59 1.06 8.70
N SER A 233 -3.68 0.87 10.01
CA SER A 233 -3.69 1.94 11.00
C SER A 233 -2.42 1.89 11.81
N GLY A 234 -1.62 2.95 11.73
CA GLY A 234 -0.39 3.14 12.52
C GLY A 234 0.92 2.81 11.79
N THR A 235 0.90 1.91 10.79
CA THR A 235 2.11 1.42 10.11
C THR A 235 2.06 1.67 8.60
N GLY A 236 1.64 2.88 8.24
CA GLY A 236 1.72 3.43 6.90
C GLY A 236 2.98 4.25 6.68
N PHE A 237 3.50 4.19 5.46
CA PHE A 237 4.61 4.99 4.97
C PHE A 237 4.10 5.85 3.83
N TYR A 238 4.21 7.18 3.96
CA TYR A 238 3.57 8.14 3.06
C TYR A 238 4.62 8.79 2.18
N GLY A 239 4.92 8.23 1.01
CA GLY A 239 5.71 8.96 0.01
C GLY A 239 4.81 9.87 -0.82
N LYS A 240 4.98 9.82 -2.16
CA LYS A 240 3.98 10.37 -3.09
C LYS A 240 2.62 9.69 -2.95
N ASP A 241 2.63 8.40 -2.59
CA ASP A 241 1.46 7.58 -2.34
C ASP A 241 1.61 6.81 -1.01
N ALA A 242 0.49 6.60 -0.31
CA ALA A 242 0.48 5.85 0.94
C ALA A 242 0.74 4.36 0.68
N TYR A 243 1.71 3.80 1.38
CA TYR A 243 2.10 2.41 1.30
C TYR A 243 2.01 1.74 2.67
N TYR A 244 1.45 0.53 2.71
CA TYR A 244 1.26 -0.25 3.93
C TYR A 244 1.78 -1.65 3.64
N PRO A 245 2.96 -2.02 4.18
CA PRO A 245 3.45 -3.39 4.12
C PRO A 245 2.44 -4.35 4.73
N ASP A 246 2.32 -5.56 4.18
CA ASP A 246 1.32 -6.53 4.62
C ASP A 246 1.66 -7.15 5.98
N PHE A 247 2.96 -7.29 6.29
CA PHE A 247 3.45 -7.85 7.54
C PHE A 247 4.55 -7.01 8.18
N ILE A 248 4.64 -7.14 9.50
CA ILE A 248 5.73 -6.66 10.34
C ILE A 248 6.26 -7.87 11.10
N CYS A 249 7.49 -8.26 10.79
CA CYS A 249 8.21 -9.33 11.46
C CYS A 249 9.21 -8.70 12.45
N TRP A 250 9.16 -9.15 13.69
CA TRP A 250 10.09 -8.76 14.74
C TRP A 250 11.02 -9.93 15.02
N LEU A 251 12.32 -9.68 14.92
CA LEU A 251 13.36 -10.57 15.43
C LEU A 251 13.94 -9.94 16.68
N ILE A 252 13.68 -10.56 17.82
CA ILE A 252 14.14 -10.06 19.12
C ILE A 252 15.30 -10.93 19.57
N GLY A 253 16.51 -10.37 19.50
CA GLY A 253 17.72 -10.98 20.02
C GLY A 253 18.02 -10.48 21.43
N LYS A 254 19.17 -10.90 21.96
CA LYS A 254 19.62 -10.47 23.30
C LYS A 254 20.05 -9.00 23.32
N ASP A 255 20.82 -8.59 22.32
CA ASP A 255 21.49 -7.28 22.27
C ASP A 255 20.99 -6.41 21.10
N GLU A 256 20.19 -6.98 20.19
CA GLU A 256 19.66 -6.28 19.01
C GLU A 256 18.23 -6.74 18.67
N THR A 257 17.45 -5.86 18.05
CA THR A 257 16.09 -6.14 17.59
C THR A 257 15.92 -5.67 16.15
N HIS A 258 15.44 -6.55 15.27
CA HIS A 258 15.17 -6.21 13.87
C HIS A 258 13.65 -6.15 13.66
N MET A 259 13.16 -5.02 13.17
CA MET A 259 11.78 -4.87 12.69
C MET A 259 11.78 -4.86 11.17
N ILE A 260 11.15 -5.85 10.58
CA ILE A 260 11.22 -6.15 9.16
C ILE A 260 9.82 -6.01 8.57
N PHE A 261 9.65 -5.04 7.69
CA PHE A 261 8.41 -4.82 6.95
C PHE A 261 8.42 -5.67 5.67
N LEU A 262 7.45 -6.57 5.53
CA LEU A 262 7.38 -7.52 4.42
C LEU A 262 6.11 -7.29 3.60
N ASP A 263 6.25 -7.27 2.28
CA ASP A 263 5.14 -7.21 1.33
C ASP A 263 5.27 -8.33 0.28
N PRO A 264 4.51 -9.43 0.44
CA PRO A 264 4.50 -10.55 -0.50
C PRO A 264 3.57 -10.39 -1.70
N LYS A 265 2.86 -9.26 -1.82
CA LYS A 265 2.11 -8.95 -3.04
C LYS A 265 3.02 -8.50 -4.16
N GLY A 266 4.24 -8.06 -3.84
CA GLY A 266 5.26 -7.79 -4.84
C GLY A 266 5.01 -6.51 -5.64
N LEU A 267 5.74 -6.39 -6.73
CA LEU A 267 5.65 -5.29 -7.67
C LEU A 267 4.60 -5.61 -8.77
N VAL A 268 3.57 -4.78 -8.93
CA VAL A 268 2.58 -4.79 -10.03
C VAL A 268 2.92 -3.70 -11.05
N HIS A 269 2.86 -3.99 -12.35
CA HIS A 269 3.19 -3.04 -13.42
C HIS A 269 2.64 -1.61 -13.17
N GLY A 270 3.56 -0.64 -13.01
CA GLY A 270 3.24 0.74 -12.63
C GLY A 270 3.39 1.06 -11.13
N ASP A 271 4.22 0.30 -10.40
CA ASP A 271 4.33 0.36 -8.95
C ASP A 271 4.63 1.73 -8.34
N ASN A 272 4.15 1.85 -7.11
CA ASN A 272 4.34 2.97 -6.22
C ASN A 272 5.83 3.16 -5.87
N GLN A 273 6.41 4.30 -6.28
CA GLN A 273 7.78 4.68 -5.93
C GLN A 273 8.03 4.62 -4.41
N ALA A 274 7.04 4.95 -3.58
CA ALA A 274 7.17 4.90 -2.11
C ALA A 274 7.36 3.47 -1.59
N LYS A 275 6.83 2.46 -2.29
CA LYS A 275 7.03 1.05 -1.96
C LYS A 275 8.48 0.64 -2.20
N ILE A 276 9.03 1.01 -3.35
CA ILE A 276 10.42 0.71 -3.72
C ILE A 276 11.38 1.50 -2.82
N GLU A 277 11.14 2.78 -2.57
CA GLU A 277 12.03 3.64 -1.77
C GLU A 277 11.95 3.38 -0.25
N LEU A 278 11.03 2.54 0.21
CA LEU A 278 10.86 2.31 1.65
C LEU A 278 12.14 1.77 2.30
N HIS A 279 12.85 0.83 1.66
CA HIS A 279 14.09 0.26 2.22
C HIS A 279 15.17 1.33 2.49
N LYS A 280 15.15 2.46 1.78
CA LYS A 280 16.04 3.62 2.03
C LYS A 280 15.46 4.53 3.09
N SER A 281 14.23 5.00 2.88
CA SER A 281 13.60 6.01 3.74
C SER A 281 13.29 5.51 5.16
N ILE A 282 13.19 4.19 5.36
CA ILE A 282 12.99 3.60 6.68
C ILE A 282 14.21 3.80 7.60
N LYS A 283 15.41 4.00 7.03
CA LYS A 283 16.61 4.32 7.81
C LYS A 283 16.58 5.72 8.42
N ASP A 284 15.88 6.66 7.78
CA ASP A 284 15.58 7.95 8.42
C ASP A 284 14.75 7.72 9.68
N ILE A 285 13.73 6.85 9.61
CA ILE A 285 12.86 6.54 10.75
C ILE A 285 13.68 5.85 11.85
N GLU A 286 14.53 4.89 11.50
CA GLU A 286 15.42 4.19 12.43
C GLU A 286 16.26 5.18 13.26
N GLN A 287 16.82 6.20 12.63
CA GLN A 287 17.63 7.22 13.29
C GLN A 287 16.85 8.07 14.30
N HIS A 288 15.53 8.23 14.12
CA HIS A 288 14.69 9.06 15.00
C HIS A 288 14.04 8.27 16.14
N LEU A 289 14.11 6.94 16.15
CA LEU A 289 13.40 6.10 17.13
C LEU A 289 14.01 6.05 18.53
N ASP A 290 15.14 6.74 18.78
CA ASP A 290 15.88 6.78 20.05
C ASP A 290 16.10 5.38 20.68
N ARG A 291 16.31 4.37 19.82
CA ARG A 291 16.52 2.96 20.17
C ARG A 291 17.72 2.39 19.40
N PRO A 292 18.95 2.54 19.90
CA PRO A 292 20.17 2.18 19.17
C PRO A 292 20.32 0.69 18.88
N GLU A 293 19.65 -0.16 19.66
CA GLU A 293 19.59 -1.63 19.50
C GLU A 293 18.69 -2.06 18.35
N MET A 294 17.88 -1.14 17.82
CA MET A 294 16.82 -1.50 16.89
C MET A 294 17.18 -1.13 15.45
N ARG A 295 16.97 -2.10 14.55
CA ARG A 295 17.18 -1.95 13.11
C ARG A 295 15.88 -2.11 12.36
N LEU A 296 15.59 -1.19 11.45
CA LEU A 296 14.41 -1.25 10.59
C LEU A 296 14.77 -1.71 9.19
N HIS A 297 14.01 -2.64 8.64
CA HIS A 297 14.24 -3.17 7.30
C HIS A 297 12.93 -3.24 6.53
N SER A 298 12.99 -3.15 5.20
CA SER A 298 11.83 -3.33 4.35
C SER A 298 12.19 -4.16 3.14
N TYR A 299 11.37 -5.17 2.86
CA TYR A 299 11.54 -6.06 1.72
C TYR A 299 10.23 -6.27 0.97
N ILE A 300 10.38 -6.34 -0.35
CA ILE A 300 9.30 -6.70 -1.27
C ILE A 300 9.57 -8.13 -1.72
N LEU A 301 8.60 -9.02 -1.51
CA LEU A 301 8.67 -10.42 -1.94
C LEU A 301 7.80 -10.58 -3.19
N SER A 302 8.42 -10.49 -4.36
CA SER A 302 7.72 -10.58 -5.63
C SER A 302 7.33 -12.03 -5.95
N VAL A 303 6.06 -12.24 -6.29
CA VAL A 303 5.55 -13.50 -6.85
C VAL A 303 5.62 -13.54 -8.38
N SER A 304 5.96 -12.42 -9.04
CA SER A 304 6.05 -12.33 -10.50
C SER A 304 7.40 -12.83 -11.01
N GLU A 305 7.37 -13.66 -12.06
CA GLU A 305 8.57 -14.16 -12.75
C GLU A 305 9.34 -13.05 -13.48
N ASP A 306 8.65 -11.98 -13.89
CA ASP A 306 9.21 -10.87 -14.69
C ASP A 306 10.03 -9.88 -13.85
N VAL A 307 9.92 -9.93 -12.52
CA VAL A 307 10.67 -9.07 -11.61
C VAL A 307 12.05 -9.70 -11.35
N GLN A 308 13.10 -8.94 -11.63
CA GLN A 308 14.46 -9.32 -11.23
C GLN A 308 14.63 -9.04 -9.73
N ALA A 309 15.10 -10.03 -8.98
CA ALA A 309 15.51 -9.81 -7.59
C ALA A 309 16.67 -8.80 -7.59
N ASN A 310 16.64 -7.90 -6.61
CA ASN A 310 17.66 -6.89 -6.40
C ASN A 310 17.84 -6.70 -4.89
N ASP A 311 18.87 -7.35 -4.35
CA ASP A 311 19.19 -7.31 -2.92
C ASP A 311 19.52 -5.88 -2.45
N GLU A 312 20.11 -5.05 -3.32
CA GLU A 312 20.41 -3.65 -3.02
C GLU A 312 19.13 -2.81 -2.84
N GLU A 313 18.04 -3.19 -3.49
CA GLU A 313 16.74 -2.54 -3.39
C GLU A 313 15.77 -3.24 -2.44
N GLY A 314 16.23 -4.31 -1.75
CA GLY A 314 15.39 -5.11 -0.86
C GLY A 314 14.29 -5.88 -1.59
N VAL A 315 14.47 -6.20 -2.88
CA VAL A 315 13.49 -6.92 -3.69
C VAL A 315 13.93 -8.37 -3.85
N TYR A 316 13.18 -9.30 -3.26
CA TYR A 316 13.43 -10.74 -3.35
C TYR A 316 12.30 -11.44 -4.10
N ARG A 317 12.59 -12.58 -4.72
CA ARG A 317 11.55 -13.43 -5.30
C ARG A 317 11.00 -14.37 -4.25
N LEU A 318 9.69 -14.41 -4.10
CA LEU A 318 9.02 -15.38 -3.24
C LEU A 318 8.97 -16.74 -3.97
N GLU A 319 10.06 -17.48 -3.87
CA GLU A 319 10.15 -18.83 -4.45
C GLU A 319 9.39 -19.86 -3.58
N ALA A 320 8.76 -20.84 -4.24
CA ALA A 320 8.05 -21.92 -3.57
C ALA A 320 8.97 -22.88 -2.79
N ASN A 321 10.29 -22.79 -2.98
CA ASN A 321 11.29 -23.64 -2.33
C ASN A 321 11.59 -23.23 -0.87
N GLY A 322 11.01 -22.14 -0.38
CA GLY A 322 11.20 -21.69 1.01
C GLY A 322 12.48 -20.91 1.30
N ASN A 323 13.32 -20.66 0.30
CA ASN A 323 14.64 -20.03 0.52
C ASN A 323 14.59 -18.51 0.55
N ALA A 324 13.56 -17.89 -0.04
CA ALA A 324 13.46 -16.44 -0.17
C ALA A 324 13.50 -15.75 1.20
N LEU A 325 12.66 -16.18 2.14
CA LEU A 325 12.64 -15.60 3.48
C LEU A 325 13.90 -15.94 4.27
N LYS A 326 14.50 -17.11 4.05
CA LYS A 326 15.80 -17.43 4.65
C LYS A 326 16.87 -16.43 4.20
N GLN A 327 16.95 -16.13 2.90
CA GLN A 327 17.88 -15.14 2.35
C GLN A 327 17.62 -13.74 2.88
N VAL A 328 16.34 -13.34 2.99
CA VAL A 328 15.96 -12.06 3.62
C VAL A 328 16.48 -11.99 5.05
N LEU A 329 16.31 -13.06 5.84
CA LEU A 329 16.80 -13.08 7.22
C LEU A 329 18.34 -13.11 7.29
N GLU A 330 19.02 -13.77 6.36
CA GLU A 330 20.49 -13.72 6.26
C GLU A 330 20.98 -12.30 5.93
N ASP A 331 20.32 -11.60 5.00
CA ASP A 331 20.64 -10.21 4.66
C ASP A 331 20.38 -9.26 5.83
N VAL A 332 19.25 -9.41 6.53
CA VAL A 332 18.90 -8.62 7.72
C VAL A 332 19.97 -8.72 8.81
N LEU A 333 20.48 -9.93 9.06
CA LEU A 333 21.47 -10.19 10.11
C LEU A 333 22.90 -9.83 9.68
N SER A 334 23.12 -9.51 8.40
CA SER A 334 24.41 -9.04 7.89
C SER A 334 24.60 -7.52 7.99
N LYS A 335 23.52 -6.78 8.29
CA LYS A 335 23.42 -5.30 8.24
C LYS A 335 23.36 -4.68 9.62
#